data_AF-A0A2H1WLU9-F1
#
_entry.id   AF-A0A2H1WLU9-F1
#
_cell.length_a   1.000
_cell.length_b   1.000
_cell.length_c   1.000
_cell.angle_alpha   90.00
_cell.angle_beta   90.00
_cell.angle_gamma   90.00
#
_symmetry.space_group_name_H-M   'P 1'
#
loop_
_entity.id
_entity.type
_entity.pdbx_description
1 polymer ?
#
loop_
_entity_poly.entity_id
_entity_poly.type
_entity_poly.pdbx_seq_one_letter_code
_entity_poly.pdbx_strand_id
1 'polypeptide(L)'
;KQWHAIAKRIKNGTEERIDEGINRNLHRFAAAYITEHTDIASIVRDKFPEFAHQYVKLLLTGLHTCGNLGPDSLRIFVQQSSTAAVFNVPCCYHLLTEAVDGQLFDVFQRDYGGEDTRQGFPMSEYLRGYNLGRNARMLAAQSIDRVVNERQLPSTSLLYRALLQDIIQKKLPNHKISEGKLKRITPKCQTFQQYFKMADEILKLELYDSLPDSFFTDIQNRMDCQWKKLVLFYLVRLCLAQVVESLILLDRLLFLFENGFDNVYLVKLFDPVLSPRCHSIVAVR
;
A
#
# COMPACT_ATOMS: atom_id res chain seq x y z
N LYS A 1 -19.51 13.45 14.39
CA LYS A 1 -19.48 12.45 15.49
C LYS A 1 -18.46 12.95 16.53
N GLN A 2 -18.91 13.39 17.71
CA GLN A 2 -17.99 13.72 18.80
C GLN A 2 -17.39 12.40 19.32
N TRP A 3 -16.07 12.27 19.28
CA TRP A 3 -15.39 11.08 19.79
C TRP A 3 -15.32 11.16 21.31
N HIS A 4 -16.19 10.43 22.00
CA HIS A 4 -16.17 10.30 23.48
C HIS A 4 -14.97 9.50 24.02
N ALA A 5 -14.04 9.06 23.15
CA ALA A 5 -12.90 8.23 23.52
C ALA A 5 -11.93 8.92 24.49
N ILE A 6 -11.91 10.25 24.55
CA ILE A 6 -11.08 11.01 25.49
C ILE A 6 -11.66 10.97 26.92
N ALA A 7 -12.92 10.58 27.11
CA ALA A 7 -13.62 10.62 28.41
C ALA A 7 -13.47 9.34 29.27
N LYS A 8 -12.65 8.37 28.84
CA LYS A 8 -12.45 7.11 29.56
C LYS A 8 -10.98 6.95 29.91
N ARG A 9 -10.66 6.94 31.21
CA ARG A 9 -9.33 6.61 31.72
C ARG A 9 -9.37 5.16 32.19
N ILE A 10 -8.42 4.34 31.73
CA ILE A 10 -8.25 2.99 32.26
C ILE A 10 -7.15 3.06 33.33
N LYS A 11 -7.51 2.76 34.58
CA LYS A 11 -6.59 2.65 35.70
C LYS A 11 -6.80 1.29 36.36
N ASN A 12 -5.74 0.48 36.43
CA ASN A 12 -5.76 -0.88 36.98
C ASN A 12 -6.84 -1.80 36.39
N GLY A 13 -7.14 -1.66 35.08
CA GLY A 13 -8.10 -2.53 34.39
C GLY A 13 -9.58 -2.14 34.57
N THR A 14 -9.89 -1.12 35.36
CA THR A 14 -11.25 -0.57 35.49
C THR A 14 -11.40 0.75 34.73
N GLU A 15 -12.53 0.89 34.04
CA GLU A 15 -12.91 2.13 33.35
C GLU A 15 -13.36 3.19 34.38
N GLU A 16 -12.59 4.26 34.53
CA GLU A 16 -12.99 5.45 35.30
C GLU A 16 -13.65 6.46 34.33
N ARG A 17 -14.85 6.92 34.69
CA ARG A 17 -15.53 8.02 34.00
C ARG A 17 -14.82 9.32 34.36
N ILE A 18 -14.34 10.03 33.35
CA ILE A 18 -13.62 11.28 33.57
C ILE A 18 -14.61 12.41 33.87
N ASP A 19 -14.25 13.26 34.84
CA ASP A 19 -15.05 14.35 35.42
C ASP A 19 -15.64 15.30 34.36
N GLU A 20 -16.86 15.82 34.59
CA GLU A 20 -17.59 16.64 33.60
C GLU A 20 -16.98 18.03 33.36
N GLY A 21 -16.03 18.45 34.20
CA GLY A 21 -15.28 19.71 34.09
C GLY A 21 -14.16 19.73 33.06
N ILE A 22 -13.90 18.64 32.32
CA ILE A 22 -12.86 18.66 31.28
C ILE A 22 -13.34 19.43 30.06
N ASN A 23 -12.52 20.41 29.63
CA ASN A 23 -12.72 21.17 28.41
C ASN A 23 -12.86 20.25 27.20
N ARG A 24 -14.10 20.08 26.70
CA ARG A 24 -14.40 19.21 25.56
C ARG A 24 -13.92 19.79 24.21
N ASN A 25 -13.39 21.01 24.19
CA ASN A 25 -12.90 21.68 22.98
C ASN A 25 -11.40 21.46 22.69
N LEU A 26 -10.73 20.55 23.41
CA LEU A 26 -9.32 20.20 23.19
C LEU A 26 -9.03 19.53 21.85
N HIS A 27 -10.05 18.94 21.22
CA HIS A 27 -9.92 18.24 19.95
C HIS A 27 -10.91 18.81 18.92
N ARG A 28 -10.40 19.27 17.77
CA ARG A 28 -11.21 19.79 16.65
C ARG A 28 -10.87 19.03 15.38
N PHE A 29 -11.88 18.80 14.55
CA PHE A 29 -11.74 18.08 13.28
C PHE A 29 -11.75 19.08 12.11
N ALA A 30 -10.85 18.87 11.16
CA ALA A 30 -10.90 19.47 9.84
C ALA A 30 -10.83 18.36 8.79
N ALA A 31 -11.56 18.53 7.70
CA ALA A 31 -11.45 17.70 6.52
C ALA A 31 -10.90 18.58 5.40
N ALA A 32 -9.80 18.15 4.80
CA ALA A 32 -9.19 18.79 3.66
C ALA A 32 -8.60 17.71 2.76
N TYR A 33 -8.60 17.96 1.45
CA TYR A 33 -7.81 17.17 0.52
C TYR A 33 -6.36 17.65 0.64
N ILE A 34 -5.46 16.75 1.05
CA ILE A 34 -4.07 17.10 1.33
C ILE A 34 -3.26 16.94 0.05
N THR A 35 -2.57 18.01 -0.32
CA THR A 35 -1.56 18.11 -1.36
C THR A 35 -0.34 18.82 -0.80
N GLU A 36 0.77 18.85 -1.52
CA GLU A 36 1.96 19.59 -1.08
C GLU A 36 1.70 21.09 -0.82
N HIS A 37 0.70 21.69 -1.47
CA HIS A 37 0.35 23.11 -1.33
C HIS A 37 -0.62 23.40 -0.18
N THR A 38 -1.03 22.39 0.58
CA THR A 38 -2.03 22.58 1.65
C THR A 38 -1.44 23.37 2.83
N ASP A 39 -1.96 24.57 3.10
CA ASP A 39 -1.60 25.36 4.29
C ASP A 39 -2.25 24.78 5.57
N ILE A 40 -1.52 23.90 6.26
CA ILE A 40 -1.99 23.28 7.50
C ILE A 40 -2.14 24.33 8.61
N ALA A 41 -1.30 25.37 8.62
CA ALA A 41 -1.39 26.41 9.63
C ALA A 41 -2.67 27.24 9.47
N SER A 42 -3.12 27.51 8.25
CA SER A 42 -4.42 28.14 8.02
C SER A 42 -5.57 27.29 8.54
N ILE A 43 -5.57 25.99 8.24
CA ILE A 43 -6.59 25.07 8.73
C ILE A 43 -6.63 25.07 10.27
N VAL A 44 -5.47 25.11 10.92
CA VAL A 44 -5.39 25.20 12.38
C VAL A 44 -5.90 26.54 12.90
N ARG A 45 -5.54 27.67 12.29
CA ARG A 45 -6.04 29.00 12.70
C ARG A 45 -7.56 29.12 12.56
N ASP A 46 -8.13 28.57 11.49
CA ASP A 46 -9.58 28.57 11.26
C ASP A 46 -10.31 27.71 12.29
N LYS A 47 -9.71 26.58 12.68
CA LYS A 47 -10.29 25.69 13.69
C LYS A 47 -10.02 26.15 15.11
N PHE A 48 -8.93 26.89 15.37
CA PHE A 48 -8.52 27.37 16.67
C PHE A 48 -8.30 28.90 16.65
N PRO A 49 -9.38 29.70 16.52
CA PRO A 49 -9.28 31.15 16.43
C PRO A 49 -8.64 31.80 17.66
N GLU A 50 -8.68 31.14 18.83
CA GLU A 50 -7.98 31.59 20.03
C GLU A 50 -6.44 31.69 19.86
N PHE A 51 -5.89 30.97 18.87
CA PHE A 51 -4.47 30.99 18.52
C PHE A 51 -4.21 31.67 17.16
N ALA A 52 -5.20 32.36 16.56
CA ALA A 52 -5.09 32.93 15.21
C ALA A 52 -3.93 33.93 15.05
N HIS A 53 -3.58 34.65 16.11
CA HIS A 53 -2.48 35.64 16.15
C HIS A 53 -1.21 35.12 16.83
N GLN A 54 -1.17 33.83 17.18
CA GLN A 54 -0.01 33.22 17.82
C GLN A 54 0.80 32.40 16.82
N TYR A 55 2.12 32.35 17.02
CA TYR A 55 2.96 31.44 16.26
C TYR A 55 2.79 30.02 16.79
N VAL A 56 2.12 29.17 16.01
CA VAL A 56 1.84 27.77 16.36
C VAL A 56 2.87 26.87 15.68
N LYS A 57 3.53 26.02 16.48
CA LYS A 57 4.35 24.92 15.99
C LYS A 57 3.50 23.66 15.84
N LEU A 58 3.60 23.03 14.68
CA LEU A 58 2.80 21.87 14.31
C LEU A 58 3.66 20.60 14.26
N LEU A 59 3.08 19.50 14.72
CA LEU A 59 3.58 18.15 14.47
C LEU A 59 2.66 17.48 13.45
N LEU A 60 3.20 17.08 12.31
CA LEU A 60 2.45 16.31 11.32
C LEU A 60 2.59 14.81 11.66
N THR A 61 1.47 14.14 11.91
CA THR A 61 1.45 12.71 12.23
C THR A 61 0.58 11.94 11.23
N GLY A 62 1.19 11.03 10.48
CA GLY A 62 0.52 10.09 9.58
C GLY A 62 0.79 8.65 10.01
N LEU A 63 -0.23 7.87 10.36
CA LEU A 63 -0.06 6.48 10.83
C LEU A 63 -0.28 5.42 9.73
N HIS A 64 -0.91 5.83 8.63
CA HIS A 64 -1.13 5.01 7.44
C HIS A 64 -1.25 5.94 6.23
N THR A 65 -0.16 6.62 5.88
CA THR A 65 -0.17 7.46 4.67
C THR A 65 -0.02 6.59 3.44
N CYS A 66 -1.11 6.46 2.70
CA CYS A 66 -1.19 5.62 1.52
C CYS A 66 -1.05 6.49 0.25
N GLY A 67 -0.36 5.97 -0.76
CA GLY A 67 -0.07 6.74 -1.98
C GLY A 67 0.68 8.04 -1.71
N ASN A 68 0.31 9.10 -2.44
CA ASN A 68 0.99 10.39 -2.41
C ASN A 68 0.83 11.16 -1.10
N LEU A 69 -0.11 10.78 -0.22
CA LEU A 69 -0.25 11.42 1.10
C LEU A 69 1.05 11.38 1.91
N GLY A 70 1.84 10.30 1.76
CA GLY A 70 3.15 10.19 2.42
C GLY A 70 4.14 11.25 1.91
N PRO A 71 4.47 11.24 0.61
CA PRO A 71 5.22 12.29 -0.06
C PRO A 71 4.74 13.71 0.22
N ASP A 72 3.44 13.98 0.13
CA ASP A 72 2.87 15.31 0.32
C ASP A 72 3.05 15.78 1.76
N SER A 73 2.88 14.90 2.75
CA SER A 73 3.18 15.23 4.15
C SER A 73 4.64 15.64 4.36
N LEU A 74 5.58 15.02 3.65
CA LEU A 74 7.00 15.39 3.72
C LEU A 74 7.26 16.71 2.98
N ARG A 75 6.63 16.93 1.82
CA ARG A 75 6.75 18.19 1.06
C ARG A 75 6.19 19.37 1.85
N ILE A 76 5.04 19.22 2.50
CA ILE A 76 4.48 20.20 3.44
C ILE A 76 5.48 20.46 4.56
N PHE A 77 6.04 19.39 5.16
CA PHE A 77 7.04 19.54 6.22
C PHE A 77 8.24 20.36 5.76
N VAL A 78 8.75 20.13 4.54
CA VAL A 78 9.87 20.90 3.96
C VAL A 78 9.49 22.36 3.71
N GLN A 79 8.32 22.60 3.12
CA GLN A 79 7.90 23.93 2.65
C GLN A 79 7.41 24.84 3.78
N GLN A 80 6.85 24.28 4.87
CA GLN A 80 6.21 25.07 5.92
C GLN A 80 7.04 25.11 7.20
N SER A 81 7.57 26.30 7.52
CA SER A 81 8.34 26.54 8.75
C SER A 81 7.52 26.44 10.04
N SER A 82 6.19 26.49 9.95
CA SER A 82 5.28 26.23 11.08
C SER A 82 5.28 24.77 11.52
N THR A 83 5.71 23.84 10.66
CA THR A 83 5.81 22.42 11.00
C THR A 83 7.17 22.15 11.66
N ALA A 84 7.13 21.89 12.96
CA ALA A 84 8.34 21.67 13.76
C ALA A 84 8.85 20.23 13.64
N ALA A 85 7.95 19.28 13.37
CA ALA A 85 8.31 17.88 13.17
C ALA A 85 7.29 17.17 12.27
N VAL A 86 7.73 16.08 11.67
CA VAL A 86 6.89 15.13 10.93
C VAL A 86 7.16 13.72 11.42
N PHE A 87 6.09 12.94 11.54
CA PHE A 87 6.09 11.53 11.90
C PHE A 87 5.20 10.81 10.90
N ASN A 88 5.79 9.95 10.07
CA ASN A 88 5.08 9.40 8.93
C ASN A 88 5.28 7.90 8.76
N VAL A 89 4.21 7.13 8.89
CA VAL A 89 4.15 5.68 8.69
C VAL A 89 3.47 5.39 7.35
N PRO A 90 4.23 5.12 6.28
CA PRO A 90 3.67 4.78 4.98
C PRO A 90 3.04 3.37 4.95
N CYS A 91 2.03 3.17 4.09
CA CYS A 91 1.27 1.90 4.02
C CYS A 91 1.10 1.27 2.64
N CYS A 92 0.66 2.04 1.64
CA CYS A 92 0.23 1.51 0.35
C CYS A 92 1.00 2.18 -0.78
N TYR A 93 2.17 1.65 -1.09
CA TYR A 93 3.04 2.21 -2.13
C TYR A 93 2.48 2.08 -3.54
N HIS A 94 1.61 1.10 -3.80
CA HIS A 94 0.98 0.89 -5.11
C HIS A 94 0.07 2.04 -5.58
N LEU A 95 -0.26 2.97 -4.69
CA LEU A 95 -1.00 4.19 -4.99
C LEU A 95 -0.10 5.41 -5.21
N LEU A 96 1.23 5.26 -5.10
CA LEU A 96 2.15 6.33 -5.50
C LEU A 96 2.01 6.61 -6.99
N THR A 97 2.34 7.82 -7.41
CA THR A 97 2.49 8.15 -8.83
C THR A 97 3.96 8.01 -9.25
N GLU A 98 4.21 7.49 -10.45
CA GLU A 98 5.52 7.45 -11.11
C GLU A 98 5.36 7.90 -12.56
N ALA A 99 6.43 8.40 -13.20
CA ALA A 99 6.41 8.81 -14.61
C ALA A 99 5.85 7.72 -15.55
N VAL A 100 6.21 6.46 -15.27
CA VAL A 100 5.85 5.30 -16.10
C VAL A 100 4.37 4.90 -15.99
N ASP A 101 3.63 5.43 -15.02
CA ASP A 101 2.22 5.08 -14.81
C ASP A 101 1.32 5.61 -15.94
N GLY A 102 1.68 6.72 -16.60
CA GLY A 102 0.89 7.31 -17.68
C GLY A 102 0.80 6.46 -18.95
N GLN A 103 1.67 5.45 -19.09
CA GLN A 103 1.66 4.49 -20.20
C GLN A 103 0.87 3.20 -19.88
N LEU A 104 0.42 3.04 -18.64
CA LEU A 104 -0.28 1.85 -18.16
C LEU A 104 -1.78 2.14 -18.03
N PHE A 105 -2.59 1.22 -18.56
CA PHE A 105 -4.06 1.31 -18.52
C PHE A 105 -4.55 1.57 -17.10
N ASP A 106 -5.19 2.72 -16.90
CA ASP A 106 -5.60 3.15 -15.58
C ASP A 106 -6.93 2.50 -15.17
N VAL A 107 -6.82 1.29 -14.62
CA VAL A 107 -7.98 0.48 -14.16
C VAL A 107 -8.77 1.18 -13.04
N PHE A 108 -8.21 2.20 -12.39
CA PHE A 108 -8.80 2.85 -11.22
C PHE A 108 -9.22 4.30 -11.43
N GLN A 109 -9.12 4.85 -12.65
CA GLN A 109 -9.45 6.25 -12.92
C GLN A 109 -8.82 7.18 -11.87
N ARG A 110 -7.48 7.13 -11.76
CA ARG A 110 -6.59 7.99 -10.97
C ARG A 110 -6.59 9.45 -11.45
N ASP A 111 -7.63 9.90 -12.16
CA ASP A 111 -7.98 11.31 -12.30
C ASP A 111 -8.47 11.82 -10.94
N TYR A 112 -7.54 11.93 -9.99
CA TYR A 112 -7.74 12.64 -8.73
C TYR A 112 -7.64 14.16 -8.98
N GLY A 113 -8.37 14.67 -9.98
CA GLY A 113 -8.71 16.08 -10.15
C GLY A 113 -7.60 17.11 -9.95
N GLY A 114 -6.36 16.79 -10.30
CA GLY A 114 -5.22 17.69 -10.09
C GLY A 114 -4.18 17.52 -11.18
N GLU A 115 -3.82 18.63 -11.82
CA GLU A 115 -2.65 18.77 -12.70
C GLU A 115 -1.32 18.64 -11.92
N ASP A 116 -1.28 17.80 -10.89
CA ASP A 116 -0.14 17.70 -10.00
C ASP A 116 0.96 16.89 -10.69
N THR A 117 1.87 17.62 -11.33
CA THR A 117 3.00 17.10 -12.10
C THR A 117 4.03 16.35 -11.25
N ARG A 118 3.93 16.41 -9.91
CA ARG A 118 4.94 15.83 -9.01
C ARG A 118 4.64 14.38 -8.70
N GLN A 119 5.67 13.55 -8.92
CA GLN A 119 5.60 12.12 -8.73
C GLN A 119 5.69 11.76 -7.25
N GLY A 120 4.97 10.72 -6.87
CA GLY A 120 5.05 10.09 -5.57
C GLY A 120 6.34 9.30 -5.38
N PHE A 121 6.98 8.79 -6.45
CA PHE A 121 8.33 8.24 -6.45
C PHE A 121 8.99 8.48 -7.81
N PRO A 122 10.31 8.77 -7.88
CA PRO A 122 11.17 9.14 -6.76
C PRO A 122 10.88 10.57 -6.27
N MET A 123 11.22 10.87 -5.01
CA MET A 123 11.22 12.24 -4.47
C MET A 123 12.62 12.84 -4.45
N SER A 124 13.64 12.02 -4.22
CA SER A 124 15.03 12.45 -4.13
C SER A 124 15.66 12.65 -5.52
N GLU A 125 16.62 13.55 -5.58
CA GLU A 125 17.45 13.74 -6.76
C GLU A 125 18.35 12.54 -7.03
N TYR A 126 18.85 11.88 -5.97
CA TYR A 126 19.69 10.69 -6.10
C TYR A 126 19.01 9.52 -6.82
N LEU A 127 17.69 9.38 -6.70
CA LEU A 127 16.93 8.30 -7.34
C LEU A 127 16.19 8.78 -8.60
N ARG A 128 16.45 10.00 -9.07
CA ARG A 128 15.90 10.51 -10.33
C ARG A 128 16.26 9.56 -11.49
N GLY A 129 15.25 9.22 -12.29
CA GLY A 129 15.40 8.32 -13.44
C GLY A 129 15.16 6.84 -13.14
N TYR A 130 15.12 6.46 -11.86
CA TYR A 130 14.68 5.12 -11.46
C TYR A 130 13.16 5.04 -11.37
N ASN A 131 12.60 3.89 -11.73
CA ASN A 131 11.17 3.60 -11.62
C ASN A 131 11.00 2.21 -11.02
N LEU A 132 9.99 2.01 -10.16
CA LEU A 132 9.69 0.70 -9.58
C LEU A 132 8.60 -0.01 -10.39
N GLY A 133 7.66 0.76 -10.92
CA GLY A 133 6.44 0.25 -11.52
C GLY A 133 5.45 -0.31 -10.49
N ARG A 134 4.18 -0.40 -10.91
CA ARG A 134 3.06 -0.74 -10.03
C ARG A 134 3.22 -2.09 -9.31
N ASN A 135 3.74 -3.11 -9.99
CA ASN A 135 3.87 -4.46 -9.42
C ASN A 135 4.88 -4.52 -8.29
N ALA A 136 6.02 -3.84 -8.41
CA ALA A 136 7.01 -3.75 -7.34
C ALA A 136 6.45 -2.97 -6.15
N ARG A 137 5.72 -1.88 -6.39
CA ARG A 137 5.06 -1.11 -5.32
C ARG A 137 3.92 -1.85 -4.63
N MET A 138 3.19 -2.72 -5.34
CA MET A 138 2.26 -3.66 -4.70
C MET A 138 3.00 -4.70 -3.87
N LEU A 139 4.15 -5.17 -4.35
CA LEU A 139 4.95 -6.17 -3.66
C LEU A 139 5.58 -5.63 -2.38
N ALA A 140 6.07 -4.38 -2.39
CA ALA A 140 6.56 -3.65 -1.22
C ALA A 140 5.54 -3.66 -0.08
N ALA A 141 4.25 -3.88 -0.40
CA ALA A 141 3.22 -4.00 0.60
C ALA A 141 3.17 -5.37 1.33
N GLN A 142 4.08 -6.31 1.09
CA GLN A 142 4.04 -7.64 1.70
C GLN A 142 5.07 -7.76 2.84
N SER A 143 4.68 -8.41 3.94
CA SER A 143 5.56 -8.68 5.09
C SER A 143 5.94 -10.15 5.12
N ILE A 144 7.25 -10.39 5.07
CA ILE A 144 7.81 -11.73 5.24
C ILE A 144 7.66 -12.20 6.69
N ASP A 145 7.80 -11.31 7.68
CA ASP A 145 7.65 -11.64 9.10
C ASP A 145 6.28 -12.23 9.40
N ARG A 146 5.21 -11.58 8.92
CA ARG A 146 3.84 -12.09 9.09
C ARG A 146 3.66 -13.43 8.40
N VAL A 147 4.14 -13.57 7.16
CA VAL A 147 4.00 -14.81 6.40
C VAL A 147 4.72 -15.98 7.08
N VAL A 148 5.94 -15.76 7.58
CA VAL A 148 6.72 -16.78 8.29
C VAL A 148 6.06 -17.15 9.62
N ASN A 149 5.63 -16.14 10.41
CA ASN A 149 4.99 -16.36 11.70
C ASN A 149 3.66 -17.14 11.56
N GLU A 150 2.80 -16.73 10.63
CA GLU A 150 1.49 -17.34 10.41
C GLU A 150 1.58 -18.60 9.51
N ARG A 151 2.78 -18.95 9.02
CA ARG A 151 3.03 -20.04 8.07
C ARG A 151 2.10 -19.98 6.85
N GLN A 152 1.86 -18.76 6.37
CA GLN A 152 0.94 -18.52 5.27
C GLN A 152 1.54 -18.95 3.94
N LEU A 153 0.87 -19.89 3.30
CA LEU A 153 1.17 -20.25 1.92
C LEU A 153 0.34 -19.39 0.95
N PRO A 154 0.82 -19.18 -0.29
CA PRO A 154 0.01 -18.56 -1.32
C PRO A 154 -1.30 -19.33 -1.49
N SER A 155 -2.34 -18.68 -2.02
CA SER A 155 -3.60 -19.37 -2.31
C SER A 155 -3.44 -20.29 -3.52
N THR A 156 -4.04 -21.48 -3.48
CA THR A 156 -4.15 -22.41 -4.63
C THR A 156 -4.77 -21.76 -5.86
N SER A 157 -5.55 -20.69 -5.67
CA SER A 157 -6.06 -19.85 -6.76
C SER A 157 -4.98 -19.32 -7.70
N LEU A 158 -3.79 -19.00 -7.17
CA LEU A 158 -2.66 -18.53 -7.96
C LEU A 158 -2.09 -19.64 -8.86
N LEU A 159 -2.05 -20.87 -8.36
CA LEU A 159 -1.63 -22.03 -9.15
C LEU A 159 -2.62 -22.28 -10.29
N TYR A 160 -3.91 -22.32 -10.00
CA TYR A 160 -4.93 -22.52 -11.02
C TYR A 160 -4.91 -21.41 -12.07
N ARG A 161 -4.70 -20.16 -11.65
CA ARG A 161 -4.56 -19.03 -12.56
C ARG A 161 -3.33 -19.16 -13.46
N ALA A 162 -2.19 -19.57 -12.91
CA ALA A 162 -0.95 -19.76 -13.65
C ALA A 162 -1.06 -20.91 -14.67
N LEU A 163 -1.64 -22.04 -14.27
CA LEU A 163 -1.90 -23.18 -15.16
C LEU A 163 -2.83 -22.78 -16.32
N LEU A 164 -3.92 -22.06 -16.02
CA LEU A 164 -4.81 -21.54 -17.06
C LEU A 164 -4.07 -20.65 -18.06
N GLN A 165 -3.21 -19.74 -17.58
CA GLN A 165 -2.44 -18.85 -18.45
C GLN A 165 -1.46 -19.62 -19.34
N ASP A 166 -0.79 -20.64 -18.81
CA ASP A 166 0.11 -21.52 -19.57
C ASP A 166 -0.65 -22.30 -20.66
N ILE A 167 -1.86 -22.81 -20.36
CA ILE A 167 -2.71 -23.49 -21.34
C ILE A 167 -3.13 -22.52 -22.45
N ILE A 168 -3.63 -21.33 -22.10
CA ILE A 168 -4.06 -20.32 -23.08
C ILE A 168 -2.88 -19.93 -23.97
N GLN A 169 -1.70 -19.67 -23.42
CA GLN A 169 -0.52 -19.32 -24.22
C GLN A 169 -0.12 -20.42 -25.19
N LYS A 170 -0.21 -21.69 -24.79
CA LYS A 170 0.14 -22.84 -25.63
C LYS A 170 -0.90 -23.16 -26.71
N LYS A 171 -2.19 -22.98 -26.40
CA LYS A 171 -3.30 -23.39 -27.28
C LYS A 171 -3.87 -22.24 -28.10
N LEU A 172 -3.81 -21.01 -27.57
CA LEU A 172 -4.35 -19.79 -28.16
C LEU A 172 -3.33 -18.63 -28.05
N PRO A 173 -2.17 -18.73 -28.74
CA PRO A 173 -1.07 -17.77 -28.56
C PRO A 173 -1.42 -16.33 -28.92
N ASN A 174 -2.40 -16.12 -29.81
CA ASN A 174 -2.85 -14.80 -30.24
C ASN A 174 -4.01 -14.24 -29.38
N HIS A 175 -4.51 -14.99 -28.40
CA HIS A 175 -5.65 -14.58 -27.62
C HIS A 175 -5.24 -13.62 -26.49
N LYS A 176 -5.77 -12.39 -26.52
CA LYS A 176 -5.53 -11.40 -25.47
C LYS A 176 -6.47 -11.63 -24.30
N ILE A 177 -5.91 -11.95 -23.14
CA ILE A 177 -6.68 -12.12 -21.91
C ILE A 177 -7.00 -10.73 -21.33
N SER A 178 -8.28 -10.37 -21.24
CA SER A 178 -8.71 -9.16 -20.53
C SER A 178 -8.49 -9.32 -19.02
N GLU A 179 -7.83 -8.36 -18.37
CA GLU A 179 -7.66 -8.37 -16.91
C GLU A 179 -8.99 -8.23 -16.17
N GLY A 180 -9.07 -8.76 -14.94
CA GLY A 180 -10.19 -8.52 -14.02
C GLY A 180 -11.44 -9.40 -14.20
N LYS A 181 -11.59 -10.16 -15.29
CA LYS A 181 -12.78 -11.01 -15.53
C LYS A 181 -12.89 -12.26 -14.63
N LEU A 182 -11.78 -12.76 -14.10
CA LEU A 182 -11.74 -14.00 -13.29
C LEU A 182 -11.76 -13.75 -11.77
N LYS A 183 -12.31 -12.62 -11.32
CA LYS A 183 -12.38 -12.34 -9.88
C LYS A 183 -13.40 -13.27 -9.20
N ARG A 184 -13.05 -13.79 -8.03
CA ARG A 184 -13.94 -14.57 -7.12
C ARG A 184 -14.47 -15.91 -7.66
N ILE A 185 -13.86 -16.49 -8.69
CA ILE A 185 -14.24 -17.83 -9.15
C ILE A 185 -13.63 -18.95 -8.30
N THR A 186 -12.40 -18.78 -7.80
CA THR A 186 -11.69 -19.86 -7.11
C THR A 186 -12.37 -20.39 -5.84
N PRO A 187 -13.03 -19.57 -4.99
CA PRO A 187 -13.73 -20.09 -3.82
C PRO A 187 -14.85 -21.10 -4.16
N LYS A 188 -15.32 -21.13 -5.40
CA LYS A 188 -16.35 -22.05 -5.89
C LYS A 188 -15.78 -23.35 -6.49
N CYS A 189 -14.46 -23.46 -6.59
CA CYS A 189 -13.79 -24.56 -7.29
C CYS A 189 -12.90 -25.33 -6.32
N GLN A 190 -13.12 -26.64 -6.20
CA GLN A 190 -12.29 -27.53 -5.41
C GLN A 190 -11.10 -28.06 -6.22
N THR A 191 -11.32 -28.32 -7.52
CA THR A 191 -10.31 -28.87 -8.42
C THR A 191 -9.92 -27.88 -9.52
N PHE A 192 -8.76 -28.09 -10.12
CA PHE A 192 -8.33 -27.33 -11.29
C PHE A 192 -9.29 -27.49 -12.48
N GLN A 193 -9.83 -28.69 -12.71
CA GLN A 193 -10.80 -28.93 -13.79
C GLN A 193 -12.04 -28.04 -13.66
N GLN A 194 -12.62 -27.95 -12.47
CA GLN A 194 -13.77 -27.08 -12.20
C GLN A 194 -13.42 -25.61 -12.42
N TYR A 195 -12.23 -25.18 -11.96
CA TYR A 195 -11.74 -23.83 -12.18
C TYR A 195 -11.56 -23.52 -13.67
N PHE A 196 -10.96 -24.45 -14.42
CA PHE A 196 -10.70 -24.28 -15.84
C PHE A 196 -11.99 -24.20 -16.63
N LYS A 197 -12.96 -25.10 -16.39
CA LYS A 197 -14.27 -25.07 -17.05
C LYS A 197 -14.96 -23.71 -16.86
N MET A 198 -15.03 -23.24 -15.61
CA MET A 198 -15.66 -21.94 -15.33
C MET A 198 -14.91 -20.78 -15.96
N ALA A 199 -13.57 -20.81 -15.95
CA ALA A 199 -12.77 -19.77 -16.58
C ALA A 199 -12.88 -19.79 -18.11
N ASP A 200 -12.99 -20.97 -18.72
CA ASP A 200 -13.19 -21.19 -20.15
C ASP A 200 -14.51 -20.57 -20.61
N GLU A 201 -15.60 -20.82 -19.89
CA GLU A 201 -16.93 -20.24 -20.17
C GLU A 201 -16.92 -18.71 -20.05
N ILE A 202 -16.30 -18.16 -18.99
CA ILE A 202 -16.25 -16.70 -18.76
C ILE A 202 -15.41 -16.00 -19.82
N LEU A 203 -14.29 -16.61 -20.23
CA LEU A 203 -13.37 -16.05 -21.21
C LEU A 203 -13.73 -16.40 -22.65
N LYS A 204 -14.70 -17.30 -22.86
CA LYS A 204 -15.14 -17.82 -24.16
C LYS A 204 -13.95 -18.39 -24.95
N LEU A 205 -13.23 -19.31 -24.32
CA LEU A 205 -12.02 -19.90 -24.88
C LEU A 205 -12.30 -21.14 -25.73
N GLU A 206 -13.37 -21.88 -25.44
CA GLU A 206 -13.76 -23.11 -26.14
C GLU A 206 -12.65 -24.20 -26.09
N LEU A 207 -11.85 -24.22 -25.02
CA LEU A 207 -10.74 -25.16 -24.85
C LEU A 207 -11.10 -26.37 -24.00
N TYR A 208 -11.95 -26.20 -22.98
CA TYR A 208 -12.21 -27.26 -21.99
C TYR A 208 -12.64 -28.58 -22.65
N ASP A 209 -13.67 -28.54 -23.50
CA ASP A 209 -14.22 -29.73 -24.17
C ASP A 209 -13.33 -30.24 -25.32
N SER A 210 -12.37 -29.42 -25.80
CA SER A 210 -11.43 -29.81 -26.85
C SER A 210 -10.25 -30.67 -26.35
N LEU A 211 -10.06 -30.73 -25.03
CA LEU A 211 -8.92 -31.39 -24.40
C LEU A 211 -9.30 -32.77 -23.85
N PRO A 212 -8.49 -33.82 -24.09
CA PRO A 212 -8.78 -35.17 -23.61
C PRO A 212 -8.60 -35.29 -22.09
N ASP A 213 -9.27 -36.26 -21.46
CA ASP A 213 -9.15 -36.50 -20.01
C ASP A 213 -7.70 -36.75 -19.55
N SER A 214 -6.89 -37.39 -20.39
CA SER A 214 -5.47 -37.64 -20.12
C SER A 214 -4.67 -36.35 -19.89
N PHE A 215 -5.07 -35.25 -20.54
CA PHE A 215 -4.45 -33.94 -20.33
C PHE A 215 -4.63 -33.45 -18.90
N PHE A 216 -5.81 -33.65 -18.31
CA PHE A 216 -6.10 -33.25 -16.94
C PHE A 216 -5.40 -34.15 -15.92
N THR A 217 -5.30 -35.45 -16.19
CA THR A 217 -4.51 -36.38 -15.39
C THR A 217 -3.03 -35.97 -15.36
N ASP A 218 -2.46 -35.61 -16.52
CA ASP A 218 -1.07 -35.14 -16.62
C ASP A 218 -0.83 -33.84 -15.83
N ILE A 219 -1.76 -32.89 -15.89
CA ILE A 219 -1.68 -31.66 -15.09
C ILE A 219 -1.73 -32.00 -13.60
N GLN A 220 -2.66 -32.85 -13.18
CA GLN A 220 -2.82 -33.24 -11.79
C GLN A 220 -1.54 -33.91 -11.26
N ASN A 221 -0.93 -34.81 -12.04
CA ASN A 221 0.32 -35.48 -11.69
C ASN A 221 1.50 -34.50 -11.51
N ARG A 222 1.49 -33.37 -12.22
CA ARG A 222 2.55 -32.35 -12.15
C ARG A 222 2.23 -31.24 -11.15
N MET A 223 1.01 -31.19 -10.63
CA MET A 223 0.49 -30.06 -9.86
C MET A 223 1.29 -29.82 -8.59
N ASP A 224 1.68 -30.88 -7.88
CA ASP A 224 2.51 -30.78 -6.66
C ASP A 224 3.90 -30.19 -6.94
N CYS A 225 4.52 -30.58 -8.05
CA CYS A 225 5.80 -30.02 -8.47
C CYS A 225 5.67 -28.53 -8.81
N GLN A 226 4.63 -28.15 -9.54
CA GLN A 226 4.37 -26.75 -9.87
C GLN A 226 4.01 -25.92 -8.64
N TRP A 227 3.29 -26.52 -7.69
CA TRP A 227 2.99 -25.89 -6.41
C TRP A 227 4.25 -25.52 -5.64
N LYS A 228 5.20 -26.46 -5.50
CA LYS A 228 6.48 -26.21 -4.84
C LYS A 228 7.26 -25.07 -5.50
N LYS A 229 7.28 -25.02 -6.84
CA LYS A 229 7.92 -23.92 -7.60
C LYS A 229 7.22 -22.58 -7.36
N LEU A 230 5.89 -22.56 -7.35
CA LEU A 230 5.10 -21.35 -7.08
C LEU A 230 5.34 -20.83 -5.66
N VAL A 231 5.37 -21.73 -4.66
CA VAL A 231 5.69 -21.38 -3.27
C VAL A 231 7.10 -20.79 -3.19
N LEU A 232 8.10 -21.42 -3.82
CA LEU A 232 9.46 -20.89 -3.86
C LEU A 232 9.52 -19.48 -4.49
N PHE A 233 8.88 -19.29 -5.65
CA PHE A 233 8.80 -17.99 -6.31
C PHE A 233 8.11 -16.94 -5.43
N TYR A 234 7.04 -17.32 -4.73
CA TYR A 234 6.35 -16.45 -3.79
C TYR A 234 7.27 -16.01 -2.65
N LEU A 235 8.03 -16.92 -2.05
CA LEU A 235 8.99 -16.59 -0.99
C LEU A 235 10.10 -15.64 -1.49
N VAL A 236 10.64 -15.88 -2.69
CA VAL A 236 11.63 -14.97 -3.31
C VAL A 236 11.05 -13.57 -3.50
N ARG A 237 9.78 -13.47 -3.94
CA ARG A 237 9.08 -12.18 -4.04
C ARG A 237 8.96 -11.49 -2.69
N LEU A 238 8.67 -12.22 -1.60
CA LEU A 238 8.60 -11.63 -0.26
C LEU A 238 9.95 -11.08 0.21
N CYS A 239 11.07 -11.73 -0.14
CA CYS A 239 12.40 -11.19 0.13
C CYS A 239 12.61 -9.87 -0.62
N LEU A 240 12.23 -9.81 -1.91
CA LEU A 240 12.33 -8.59 -2.71
C LEU A 240 11.38 -7.48 -2.25
N ALA A 241 10.23 -7.82 -1.66
CA ALA A 241 9.30 -6.83 -1.09
C ALA A 241 9.99 -5.89 -0.10
N GLN A 242 10.82 -6.46 0.78
CA GLN A 242 11.54 -5.69 1.80
C GLN A 242 12.59 -4.75 1.17
N VAL A 243 13.23 -5.19 0.08
CA VAL A 243 14.17 -4.35 -0.67
C VAL A 243 13.46 -3.18 -1.33
N VAL A 244 12.31 -3.42 -1.97
CA VAL A 244 11.53 -2.35 -2.61
C VAL A 244 10.99 -1.35 -1.58
N GLU A 245 10.47 -1.83 -0.44
CA GLU A 245 10.03 -0.95 0.65
C GLU A 245 11.21 -0.11 1.19
N SER A 246 12.37 -0.74 1.41
CA SER A 246 13.57 -0.03 1.87
C SER A 246 14.03 1.05 0.89
N LEU A 247 13.95 0.79 -0.42
CA LEU A 247 14.30 1.77 -1.45
C LEU A 247 13.35 2.98 -1.43
N ILE A 248 12.05 2.75 -1.23
CA ILE A 248 11.07 3.83 -1.10
C ILE A 248 11.31 4.64 0.18
N LEU A 249 11.65 3.99 1.29
CA LEU A 249 11.96 4.68 2.55
C LEU A 249 13.25 5.49 2.42
N LEU A 250 14.29 4.91 1.81
CA LEU A 250 15.55 5.58 1.51
C LEU A 250 15.34 6.84 0.66
N ASP A 251 14.51 6.76 -0.39
CA ASP A 251 14.14 7.91 -1.21
C ASP A 251 13.61 9.08 -0.37
N ARG A 252 12.82 8.78 0.67
CA ARG A 252 12.23 9.82 1.54
C ARG A 252 13.28 10.44 2.46
N LEU A 253 14.19 9.63 2.98
CA LEU A 253 15.29 10.09 3.80
C LEU A 253 16.20 11.01 2.98
N LEU A 254 16.58 10.57 1.77
CA LEU A 254 17.41 11.34 0.85
C LEU A 254 16.75 12.67 0.49
N PHE A 255 15.45 12.66 0.17
CA PHE A 255 14.70 13.90 -0.09
C PHE A 255 14.77 14.87 1.09
N LEU A 256 14.65 14.41 2.34
CA LEU A 256 14.76 15.29 3.50
C LEU A 256 16.20 15.81 3.70
N PHE A 257 17.22 14.96 3.52
CA PHE A 257 18.62 15.39 3.59
C PHE A 257 18.95 16.43 2.52
N GLU A 258 18.49 16.23 1.28
CA GLU A 258 18.66 17.17 0.16
C GLU A 258 18.02 18.53 0.44
N ASN A 259 16.98 18.57 1.26
CA ASN A 259 16.30 19.79 1.69
C ASN A 259 16.85 20.37 3.01
N GLY A 260 18.03 19.91 3.46
CA GLY A 260 18.77 20.50 4.58
C GLY A 260 18.32 20.07 5.97
N PHE A 261 17.62 18.94 6.10
CA PHE A 261 17.27 18.38 7.41
C PHE A 261 18.32 17.37 7.87
N ASP A 262 18.97 17.63 9.01
CA ASP A 262 19.96 16.72 9.60
C ASP A 262 19.33 15.71 10.57
N ASN A 263 18.24 16.11 11.24
CA ASN A 263 17.55 15.31 12.25
C ASN A 263 16.46 14.43 11.61
N VAL A 264 16.88 13.48 10.77
CA VAL A 264 15.99 12.57 10.04
C VAL A 264 16.27 11.12 10.44
N TYR A 265 15.22 10.39 10.83
CA TYR A 265 15.32 9.06 11.41
C TYR A 265 14.34 8.10 10.74
N LEU A 266 14.83 6.90 10.44
CA LEU A 266 13.97 5.76 10.10
C LEU A 266 13.80 4.88 11.34
N VAL A 267 12.60 4.84 11.89
CA VAL A 267 12.30 4.16 13.15
C VAL A 267 11.41 2.96 12.89
N LYS A 268 11.84 1.78 13.33
CA LYS A 268 10.96 0.61 13.41
C LYS A 268 10.06 0.76 14.65
N LEU A 269 8.86 1.24 14.43
CA LEU A 269 7.89 1.62 15.45
C LEU A 269 7.02 0.46 15.94
N PHE A 270 6.61 -0.40 15.01
CA PHE A 270 5.66 -1.48 15.31
C PHE A 270 6.30 -2.85 15.20
N ASP A 271 5.67 -3.84 15.84
CA ASP A 271 5.97 -5.23 15.60
C ASP A 271 5.58 -5.61 14.15
N PRO A 272 6.49 -6.19 13.35
CA PRO A 272 6.26 -6.46 11.93
C PRO A 272 5.27 -7.60 11.65
N VAL A 273 4.90 -8.39 12.67
CA VAL A 273 3.87 -9.43 12.60
C VAL A 273 2.50 -8.81 12.87
N LEU A 274 2.37 -7.94 13.88
CA LEU A 274 1.12 -7.25 14.22
C LEU A 274 0.78 -6.14 13.21
N SER A 275 1.77 -5.30 12.90
CA SER A 275 1.68 -4.26 11.88
C SER A 275 2.86 -4.40 10.91
N PRO A 276 2.66 -5.14 9.79
CA PRO A 276 3.60 -5.25 8.68
C PRO A 276 4.25 -3.92 8.25
N ARG A 277 3.50 -2.82 8.37
CA ARG A 277 3.97 -1.46 8.13
C ARG A 277 4.55 -0.88 9.39
N CYS A 278 5.75 -1.34 9.70
CA CYS A 278 6.39 -1.07 10.97
C CYS A 278 7.38 0.10 10.95
N HIS A 279 7.73 0.65 9.78
CA HIS A 279 8.69 1.75 9.68
C HIS A 279 8.00 3.11 9.67
N SER A 280 8.59 4.06 10.39
CA SER A 280 8.20 5.47 10.43
C SER A 280 9.38 6.34 10.00
N ILE A 281 9.11 7.36 9.19
CA ILE A 281 10.04 8.45 8.92
C ILE A 281 9.73 9.56 9.90
N VAL A 282 10.73 9.91 10.71
CA VAL A 282 10.63 10.97 11.71
C VAL A 282 11.65 12.04 11.35
N ALA A 283 11.20 13.29 11.21
CA ALA A 283 12.10 14.42 11.03
C ALA A 283 11.72 15.57 11.94
N VAL A 284 12.73 16.29 12.42
CA VAL A 284 12.58 17.43 13.33
C VAL A 284 13.37 18.61 12.79
N ARG A 285 12.79 19.81 12.88
CA ARG A 285 13.46 21.07 12.53
C ARG A 285 14.36 21.56 13.65
#